data_AF-A0A2A6C3U3-F1
#
_entry.id   AF-A0A2A6C3U3-F1
#
_cell.length_a   1.000
_cell.length_b   1.000
_cell.length_c   1.000
_cell.angle_alpha   90.00
_cell.angle_beta   90.00
_cell.angle_gamma   90.00
#
_symmetry.space_group_name_H-M   'P 1'
#
loop_
_entity.id
_entity.type
_entity.pdbx_description
1 polymer ?
#
loop_
_entity_poly.entity_id
_entity_poly.type
_entity_poly.pdbx_seq_one_letter_code
_entity_poly.pdbx_strand_id
1 'polypeptide(L)'
;MIVSAGFNKAAMIVSAGFNKAAMIVSVGFNKAAMIVSVGFNKAAMIVSAGFNKAAMIVSAGFNKAAMIVSVGFNKAAMIVSAGFNKDAMIVSAGFNKAAMIVSVGFNKAAMIVSVGFNKAAMIVSVGFNKAAMIVSAGFNKAAMIVSVGFNKAAMIVSVGFNKAAMIVSVGFNKAAMIVSVGFNKAAMIVSAGFNKAAMIVSAGFNKAAMIVSAGFNKDAMIVSVGFNKAAMIVSAGFNKAAMIVSVGFNKAAMIVSVGFNKAAMIVSVGFNKAAMIVSVGFNKAAMIVSAGFNKAAMIVSAGFNKAAMIVSAGFNKAAMIVSVGFNKAAMIVSAGFNKDAMIVSAGFNKAAMIVSVGFNKAAMIVSVGFNKAAMIVSVGFNKAAMIVSAGFNKAAMIVSVGFNKAAMIVSVGFNKAAMIVSAGFNKAAMIVSAGFNKAAMIVSAGFNKAAMIVSVGFNKAAMIVSAGFNKAAMIVSAGFNKASMIVSVGFNKAAMIVSAGFNKAAMIVSVGFNKAAMIVSVGFNKAAMIVTK
;
A
#
# COMPACT_ATOMS: atom_id res chain seq x y z
N MET A 1 50.03 27.13 -13.70
CA MET A 1 49.82 25.67 -13.73
C MET A 1 50.83 25.06 -12.78
N ILE A 2 50.41 24.17 -11.87
CA ILE A 2 51.30 23.47 -10.94
C ILE A 2 51.24 21.98 -11.25
N VAL A 3 52.39 21.33 -11.46
CA VAL A 3 52.49 19.90 -11.79
C VAL A 3 53.44 19.22 -10.81
N SER A 4 53.02 18.07 -10.26
CA SER A 4 53.88 17.18 -9.49
C SER A 4 53.76 15.75 -10.03
N ALA A 5 54.89 15.12 -10.36
CA ALA A 5 54.95 13.77 -10.88
C ALA A 5 56.08 12.95 -10.22
N GLY A 6 55.85 11.65 -9.97
CA GLY A 6 56.92 10.71 -9.57
C GLY A 6 56.57 9.67 -8.50
N PHE A 7 57.61 8.99 -8.00
CA PHE A 7 57.54 8.07 -6.87
C PHE A 7 57.98 8.80 -5.60
N ASN A 8 57.03 9.16 -4.72
CA ASN A 8 57.35 10.00 -3.57
C ASN A 8 56.91 9.38 -2.24
N LYS A 9 57.72 9.61 -1.20
CA LYS A 9 57.30 9.33 0.18
C LYS A 9 56.12 10.23 0.58
N ALA A 10 56.10 11.48 0.10
CA ALA A 10 54.98 12.40 0.22
C ALA A 10 54.97 13.38 -0.96
N ALA A 11 53.81 13.64 -1.55
CA ALA A 11 53.58 14.71 -2.52
C ALA A 11 52.60 15.72 -1.93
N MET A 12 53.00 16.98 -1.75
CA MET A 12 52.15 18.04 -1.21
C MET A 12 52.16 19.24 -2.17
N ILE A 13 50.98 19.65 -2.62
CA ILE A 13 50.79 20.83 -3.45
C ILE A 13 49.81 21.77 -2.75
N VAL A 14 50.23 23.01 -2.51
CA VAL A 14 49.38 24.07 -1.99
C VAL A 14 49.33 25.20 -3.00
N SER A 15 48.12 25.64 -3.35
CA SER A 15 47.88 26.77 -4.24
C SER A 15 46.87 27.72 -3.60
N ALA A 16 47.20 29.01 -3.55
CA ALA A 16 46.32 30.04 -3.03
C ALA A 16 46.33 31.27 -3.95
N GLY A 17 45.17 31.92 -4.18
CA GLY A 17 45.15 33.25 -4.82
C GLY A 17 43.90 33.61 -5.63
N PHE A 18 44.03 34.74 -6.35
CA PHE A 18 43.03 35.28 -7.28
C PHE A 18 43.48 35.02 -8.71
N ASN A 19 42.86 34.06 -9.41
CA ASN A 19 43.35 33.66 -10.73
C ASN A 19 42.26 33.69 -11.79
N LYS A 20 42.64 34.03 -13.03
CA LYS A 20 41.79 33.77 -14.19
C LYS A 20 41.63 32.26 -14.41
N ALA A 21 42.69 31.49 -14.20
CA ALA A 21 42.66 30.03 -14.24
C ALA A 21 43.69 29.44 -13.26
N ALA A 22 43.25 28.50 -12.42
CA ALA A 22 44.09 27.69 -11.55
C ALA A 22 44.03 26.23 -12.02
N MET A 23 45.18 25.64 -12.36
CA MET A 23 45.29 24.24 -12.76
C MET A 23 46.38 23.55 -11.94
N ILE A 24 46.00 22.50 -11.24
CA ILE A 24 46.88 21.66 -10.42
C ILE A 24 46.78 20.22 -10.92
N VAL A 25 47.92 19.61 -11.23
CA VAL A 25 48.01 18.22 -11.66
C VAL A 25 48.99 17.48 -10.77
N SER A 26 48.56 16.36 -10.18
CA SER A 26 49.42 15.46 -9.41
C SER A 26 49.26 14.04 -9.94
N VAL A 27 50.36 13.43 -10.39
CA VAL A 27 50.36 12.05 -10.92
C VAL A 27 51.46 11.23 -10.24
N GLY A 28 51.17 10.06 -9.68
CA GLY A 28 52.27 9.23 -9.19
C GLY A 28 51.92 8.08 -8.24
N PHE A 29 52.98 7.50 -7.70
CA PHE A 29 52.93 6.44 -6.71
C PHE A 29 53.42 7.03 -5.38
N ASN A 30 52.49 7.27 -4.44
CA ASN A 30 52.84 7.96 -3.21
C ASN A 30 52.36 7.24 -1.96
N LYS A 31 53.15 7.30 -0.89
CA LYS A 31 52.63 6.90 0.43
C LYS A 31 51.57 7.90 0.91
N ALA A 32 51.76 9.20 0.62
CA ALA A 32 50.77 10.24 0.87
C ALA A 32 50.78 11.27 -0.28
N ALA A 33 49.60 11.60 -0.81
CA ALA A 33 49.40 12.68 -1.77
C ALA A 33 48.36 13.67 -1.21
N MET A 34 48.71 14.95 -1.16
CA MET A 34 47.85 16.02 -0.64
C MET A 34 47.86 17.20 -1.61
N ILE A 35 46.67 17.62 -2.04
CA ILE A 35 46.46 18.84 -2.84
C ILE A 35 45.54 19.77 -2.06
N VAL A 36 45.96 21.00 -1.84
CA VAL A 36 45.15 22.07 -1.26
C VAL A 36 45.09 23.22 -2.25
N SER A 37 43.88 23.63 -2.63
CA SER A 37 43.64 24.78 -3.49
C SER A 37 42.63 25.71 -2.84
N VAL A 38 43.00 26.97 -2.60
CA VAL A 38 42.11 27.98 -2.03
C VAL A 38 42.09 29.22 -2.91
N GLY A 39 40.93 29.77 -3.29
CA GLY A 39 40.97 31.03 -4.03
C GLY A 39 39.69 31.51 -4.70
N PHE A 40 39.84 32.63 -5.40
CA PHE A 40 38.82 33.24 -6.24
C PHE A 40 39.21 33.05 -7.69
N ASN A 41 38.52 32.16 -8.40
CA ASN A 41 38.93 31.80 -9.76
C ASN A 41 37.80 31.88 -10.78
N LYS A 42 38.10 32.34 -12.00
CA LYS A 42 37.15 32.14 -13.10
C LYS A 42 37.08 30.65 -13.49
N ALA A 43 38.21 29.94 -13.44
CA ALA A 43 38.26 28.48 -13.60
C ALA A 43 39.27 27.87 -12.62
N ALA A 44 38.87 26.83 -11.89
CA ALA A 44 39.74 26.03 -11.03
C ALA A 44 39.63 24.55 -11.42
N MET A 45 40.77 23.91 -11.69
CA MET A 45 40.86 22.50 -12.06
C MET A 45 41.94 21.80 -11.22
N ILE A 46 41.55 20.72 -10.54
CA ILE A 46 42.47 19.84 -9.82
C ILE A 46 42.35 18.44 -10.42
N VAL A 47 43.48 17.88 -10.84
CA VAL A 47 43.58 16.50 -11.31
C VAL A 47 44.57 15.75 -10.44
N SER A 48 44.13 14.66 -9.83
CA SER A 48 44.98 13.71 -9.12
C SER A 48 44.82 12.32 -9.72
N ALA A 49 45.93 11.69 -10.10
CA ALA A 49 45.92 10.31 -10.60
C ALA A 49 47.03 9.49 -9.93
N GLY A 50 46.73 8.30 -9.40
CA GLY A 50 47.83 7.50 -8.84
C GLY A 50 47.49 6.28 -7.99
N PHE A 51 48.55 5.65 -7.52
CA PHE A 51 48.50 4.56 -6.54
C PHE A 51 48.97 5.12 -5.20
N ASN A 52 48.05 5.32 -4.25
CA ASN A 52 48.40 5.97 -2.99
C ASN A 52 47.97 5.18 -1.76
N LYS A 53 48.79 5.18 -0.71
CA LYS A 53 48.29 4.71 0.60
C LYS A 53 47.29 5.72 1.17
N ALA A 54 47.51 7.01 1.00
CA ALA A 54 46.54 8.06 1.30
C ALA A 54 46.56 9.15 0.22
N ALA A 55 45.38 9.52 -0.29
CA ALA A 55 45.19 10.64 -1.22
C ALA A 55 44.15 11.61 -0.65
N MET A 56 44.47 12.90 -0.61
CA MET A 56 43.59 13.96 -0.12
C MET A 56 43.59 15.15 -1.07
N ILE A 57 42.40 15.59 -1.48
CA ILE A 57 42.20 16.82 -2.23
C ILE A 57 41.28 17.73 -1.42
N VAL A 58 41.72 18.96 -1.17
CA VAL A 58 40.92 20.02 -0.55
C VAL A 58 40.86 21.18 -1.52
N SER A 59 39.66 21.58 -1.90
CA SER A 59 39.40 22.76 -2.71
C SER A 59 38.42 23.67 -1.98
N ALA A 60 38.76 24.94 -1.80
CA ALA A 60 37.88 25.93 -1.21
C ALA A 60 37.87 27.22 -2.05
N GLY A 61 36.71 27.82 -2.33
CA GLY A 61 36.73 29.11 -3.03
C GLY A 61 35.45 29.63 -3.65
N PHE A 62 35.60 30.77 -4.31
CA PHE A 62 34.57 31.40 -5.14
C PHE A 62 34.96 31.19 -6.60
N ASN A 63 34.23 30.33 -7.32
CA ASN A 63 34.61 30.02 -8.70
C ASN A 63 33.47 30.17 -9.69
N LYS A 64 33.75 30.66 -10.90
CA LYS A 64 32.77 30.51 -11.98
C LYS A 64 32.68 29.03 -12.40
N ALA A 65 33.81 28.34 -12.51
CA ALA A 65 33.84 26.89 -12.73
C ALA A 65 34.88 26.24 -11.81
N ALA A 66 34.49 25.19 -11.09
CA ALA A 66 35.38 24.36 -10.27
C ALA A 66 35.26 22.89 -10.66
N MET A 67 36.38 22.24 -10.96
CA MET A 67 36.45 20.83 -11.32
C MET A 67 37.52 20.11 -10.50
N ILE A 68 37.15 19.00 -9.88
CA ILE A 68 38.07 18.08 -9.21
C ILE A 68 37.95 16.72 -9.87
N VAL A 69 39.07 16.15 -10.32
CA VAL A 69 39.17 14.80 -10.86
C VAL A 69 40.17 14.02 -10.03
N SER A 70 39.74 12.90 -9.46
CA SER A 70 40.61 11.98 -8.71
C SER A 70 40.45 10.57 -9.27
N VAL A 71 41.53 9.98 -9.76
CA VAL A 71 41.54 8.61 -10.29
C VAL A 71 42.63 7.79 -9.60
N GLY A 72 42.32 6.61 -9.09
CA GLY A 72 43.41 5.80 -8.53
C GLY A 72 43.08 4.54 -7.76
N PHE A 73 44.15 3.89 -7.32
CA PHE A 73 44.12 2.76 -6.40
C PHE A 73 44.58 3.24 -5.04
N ASN A 74 43.67 3.39 -4.09
CA ASN A 74 44.02 3.97 -2.79
C ASN A 74 43.61 3.13 -1.59
N LYS A 75 44.45 3.10 -0.54
CA LYS A 75 43.96 2.59 0.74
C LYS A 75 42.97 3.58 1.36
N ALA A 76 43.22 4.88 1.26
CA ALA A 76 42.27 5.93 1.62
C ALA A 76 42.29 7.06 0.58
N ALA A 77 41.12 7.47 0.10
CA ALA A 77 40.94 8.61 -0.78
C ALA A 77 39.89 9.57 -0.19
N MET A 78 40.22 10.86 -0.11
CA MET A 78 39.34 11.91 0.39
C MET A 78 39.32 13.10 -0.56
N ILE A 79 38.13 13.55 -0.93
CA ILE A 79 37.93 14.81 -1.67
C ILE A 79 37.03 15.70 -0.82
N VAL A 80 37.47 16.92 -0.56
CA VAL A 80 36.69 17.97 0.10
C VAL A 80 36.62 19.16 -0.84
N SER A 81 35.41 19.60 -1.16
CA SER A 81 35.17 20.79 -1.97
C SER A 81 34.19 21.70 -1.25
N ALA A 82 34.58 22.94 -0.98
CA ALA A 82 33.75 23.94 -0.32
C ALA A 82 33.70 25.22 -1.16
N GLY A 83 32.52 25.81 -1.42
CA GLY A 83 32.54 27.09 -2.12
C GLY A 83 31.23 27.65 -2.65
N PHE A 84 31.36 28.84 -3.24
CA PHE A 84 30.34 29.52 -4.02
C PHE A 84 30.69 29.38 -5.48
N ASN A 85 29.97 28.55 -6.22
CA ASN A 85 30.31 28.31 -7.61
C ASN A 85 29.15 28.57 -8.55
N LYS A 86 29.41 29.03 -9.77
CA LYS A 86 28.38 28.88 -10.81
C LYS A 86 28.27 27.38 -11.15
N ASP A 87 29.37 26.75 -11.53
CA ASP A 87 29.40 25.31 -11.85
C ASP A 87 30.47 24.60 -11.01
N ALA A 88 30.09 23.53 -10.30
CA ALA A 88 30.99 22.70 -9.49
C ALA A 88 30.86 21.22 -9.88
N MET A 89 31.99 20.57 -10.17
CA MET A 89 32.05 19.16 -10.57
C MET A 89 33.13 18.42 -9.79
N ILE A 90 32.76 17.28 -9.20
CA ILE A 90 33.69 16.33 -8.59
C ILE A 90 33.55 14.99 -9.30
N VAL A 91 34.65 14.46 -9.80
CA VAL A 91 34.74 13.11 -10.38
C VAL A 91 35.76 12.31 -9.59
N SER A 92 35.33 11.19 -9.04
CA SER A 92 36.20 10.22 -8.35
C SER A 92 36.03 8.85 -8.99
N ALA A 93 37.13 8.24 -9.43
CA ALA A 93 37.12 6.89 -9.98
C ALA A 93 38.23 6.04 -9.33
N GLY A 94 37.95 4.81 -8.90
CA GLY A 94 39.04 3.98 -8.38
C GLY A 94 38.70 2.71 -7.62
N PHE A 95 39.76 2.04 -7.20
CA PHE A 95 39.73 0.90 -6.29
C PHE A 95 40.21 1.35 -4.92
N ASN A 96 39.30 1.45 -3.94
CA ASN A 96 39.67 1.99 -2.64
C ASN A 96 39.27 1.12 -1.46
N LYS A 97 40.12 1.04 -0.43
CA LYS A 97 39.66 0.49 0.85
C LYS A 97 38.68 1.46 1.53
N ALA A 98 38.93 2.76 1.46
CA ALA A 98 37.99 3.80 1.88
C ALA A 98 38.01 4.97 0.89
N ALA A 99 36.84 5.40 0.44
CA ALA A 99 36.67 6.58 -0.40
C ALA A 99 35.62 7.52 0.22
N MET A 100 35.95 8.81 0.34
CA MET A 100 35.06 9.84 0.86
C MET A 100 35.05 11.07 -0.05
N ILE A 101 33.87 11.54 -0.41
CA ILE A 101 33.66 12.80 -1.11
C ILE A 101 32.76 13.68 -0.25
N VAL A 102 33.20 14.90 0.02
CA VAL A 102 32.44 15.94 0.71
C VAL A 102 32.36 17.16 -0.18
N SER A 103 31.15 17.59 -0.50
CA SER A 103 30.89 18.83 -1.23
C SER A 103 29.96 19.72 -0.41
N VAL A 104 30.37 20.96 -0.14
CA VAL A 104 29.57 21.95 0.57
C VAL A 104 29.52 23.24 -0.26
N GLY A 105 28.35 23.79 -0.53
CA GLY A 105 28.35 25.07 -1.24
C GLY A 105 27.03 25.66 -1.70
N PHE A 106 27.15 26.85 -2.28
CA PHE A 106 26.08 27.56 -2.98
C PHE A 106 26.39 27.50 -4.47
N ASN A 107 25.62 26.72 -5.24
CA ASN A 107 25.93 26.53 -6.66
C ASN A 107 24.76 26.76 -7.61
N LYS A 108 25.04 27.27 -8.82
CA LYS A 108 24.03 27.18 -9.88
C LYS A 108 23.88 25.73 -10.32
N ALA A 109 24.99 25.03 -10.53
CA ALA A 109 25.01 23.59 -10.81
C ALA A 109 26.10 22.91 -9.96
N ALA A 110 25.74 21.82 -9.29
CA ALA A 110 26.67 20.96 -8.56
C ALA A 110 26.52 19.51 -9.03
N MET A 111 27.63 18.86 -9.37
CA MET A 111 27.66 17.47 -9.81
C MET A 111 28.75 16.69 -9.07
N ILE A 112 28.38 15.54 -8.51
CA ILE A 112 29.32 14.57 -7.95
C ILE A 112 29.16 13.26 -8.70
N VAL A 113 30.26 12.72 -9.22
CA VAL A 113 30.33 11.40 -9.86
C VAL A 113 31.36 10.56 -9.11
N SER A 114 30.94 9.42 -8.59
CA SER A 114 31.82 8.46 -7.93
C SER A 114 31.65 7.08 -8.55
N VAL A 115 32.73 6.51 -9.10
CA VAL A 115 32.74 5.17 -9.70
C VAL A 115 33.83 4.32 -9.05
N GLY A 116 33.53 3.11 -8.60
CA GLY A 116 34.61 2.27 -8.10
C GLY A 116 34.28 0.96 -7.41
N PHE A 117 35.34 0.27 -7.03
CA PHE A 117 35.32 -0.93 -6.20
C PHE A 117 35.83 -0.56 -4.82
N ASN A 118 34.93 -0.47 -3.82
CA ASN A 118 35.34 0.00 -2.50
C ASN A 118 34.93 -0.91 -1.35
N LYS A 119 35.79 -1.02 -0.33
CA LYS A 119 35.33 -1.61 0.94
C LYS A 119 34.37 -0.66 1.66
N ALA A 120 34.63 0.64 1.63
CA ALA A 120 33.70 1.67 2.09
C ALA A 120 33.73 2.88 1.14
N ALA A 121 32.54 3.34 0.73
CA ALA A 121 32.38 4.55 -0.07
C ALA A 121 31.33 5.48 0.58
N MET A 122 31.66 6.76 0.71
CA MET A 122 30.78 7.78 1.27
C MET A 122 30.77 9.03 0.41
N ILE A 123 29.58 9.52 0.07
CA ILE A 123 29.38 10.81 -0.59
C ILE A 123 28.51 11.67 0.31
N VAL A 124 28.96 12.88 0.62
CA VAL A 124 28.19 13.90 1.34
C VAL A 124 28.12 15.15 0.48
N SER A 125 26.91 15.60 0.20
CA SER A 125 26.63 16.86 -0.49
C SER A 125 25.72 17.72 0.35
N VAL A 126 26.14 18.94 0.67
CA VAL A 126 25.35 19.92 1.42
C VAL A 126 25.31 21.24 0.65
N GLY A 127 24.13 21.78 0.37
CA GLY A 127 24.12 23.08 -0.31
C GLY A 127 22.79 23.68 -0.71
N PHE A 128 22.91 24.91 -1.23
CA PHE A 128 21.83 25.66 -1.87
C PHE A 128 22.10 25.68 -3.35
N ASN A 129 21.35 24.90 -4.15
CA ASN A 129 21.64 24.78 -5.57
C ASN A 129 20.45 25.01 -6.49
N LYS A 130 20.69 25.61 -7.66
CA LYS A 130 19.65 25.57 -8.70
C LYS A 130 19.52 24.15 -9.27
N ALA A 131 20.62 23.43 -9.46
CA ALA A 131 20.63 22.01 -9.80
C ALA A 131 21.72 21.28 -9.01
N ALA A 132 21.38 20.15 -8.40
CA ALA A 132 22.31 19.25 -7.72
C ALA A 132 22.13 17.82 -8.24
N MET A 133 23.24 17.17 -8.57
CA MET A 133 23.26 15.78 -9.04
C MET A 133 24.36 14.99 -8.32
N ILE A 134 24.01 13.82 -7.80
CA ILE A 134 24.95 12.83 -7.29
C ILE A 134 24.77 11.54 -8.07
N VAL A 135 25.84 11.03 -8.65
CA VAL A 135 25.89 9.73 -9.33
C VAL A 135 26.94 8.86 -8.64
N SER A 136 26.53 7.71 -8.14
CA SER A 136 27.41 6.71 -7.53
C SER A 136 27.22 5.38 -8.24
N ALA A 137 28.31 4.79 -8.76
CA ALA A 137 28.29 3.47 -9.37
C ALA A 137 29.39 2.58 -8.79
N GLY A 138 29.12 1.33 -8.44
CA GLY A 138 30.20 0.45 -8.00
C GLY A 138 29.87 -0.86 -7.31
N PHE A 139 30.93 -1.57 -6.97
CA PHE A 139 30.90 -2.79 -6.15
C PHE A 139 31.43 -2.44 -4.77
N ASN A 140 30.56 -2.37 -3.75
CA ASN A 140 31.00 -1.95 -2.43
C ASN A 140 30.61 -2.89 -1.30
N LYS A 141 31.47 -3.04 -0.29
CA LYS A 141 31.01 -3.68 0.96
C LYS A 141 30.06 -2.75 1.71
N ALA A 142 30.32 -1.45 1.73
CA ALA A 142 29.40 -0.43 2.25
C ALA A 142 29.43 0.81 1.35
N ALA A 143 28.25 1.29 0.96
CA ALA A 143 28.07 2.53 0.22
C ALA A 143 27.04 3.43 0.92
N MET A 144 27.38 4.71 1.09
CA MET A 144 26.50 5.71 1.69
C MET A 144 26.49 6.99 0.84
N ILE A 145 25.30 7.50 0.54
CA ILE A 145 25.10 8.81 -0.07
C ILE A 145 24.24 9.65 0.87
N VAL A 146 24.71 10.84 1.21
CA VAL A 146 23.97 11.83 1.99
C VAL A 146 23.88 13.12 1.17
N SER A 147 22.67 13.59 0.93
CA SER A 147 22.39 14.86 0.27
C SER A 147 21.49 15.70 1.15
N VAL A 148 21.93 16.91 1.52
CA VAL A 148 21.14 17.87 2.28
C VAL A 148 21.10 19.20 1.54
N GLY A 149 19.92 19.77 1.31
CA GLY A 149 19.91 21.08 0.66
C GLY A 149 18.58 21.72 0.31
N PHE A 150 18.70 22.95 -0.17
CA PHE A 150 17.62 23.73 -0.75
C PHE A 150 17.86 23.81 -2.26
N ASN A 151 17.10 23.04 -3.06
CA ASN A 151 17.36 22.97 -4.49
C ASN A 151 16.15 23.23 -5.38
N LYS A 152 16.36 23.87 -6.52
CA LYS A 152 15.31 23.85 -7.56
C LYS A 152 15.17 22.45 -8.17
N ALA A 153 16.27 21.74 -8.39
CA ALA A 153 16.27 20.34 -8.79
C ALA A 153 17.38 19.57 -8.05
N ALA A 154 17.04 18.43 -7.45
CA ALA A 154 17.98 17.52 -6.82
C ALA A 154 17.80 16.10 -7.36
N MET A 155 18.88 15.45 -7.75
CA MET A 155 18.89 14.08 -8.25
C MET A 155 19.99 13.26 -7.59
N ILE A 156 19.64 12.08 -7.08
CA ILE A 156 20.59 11.06 -6.62
C ILE A 156 20.39 9.81 -7.44
N VAL A 157 21.46 9.30 -8.04
CA VAL A 157 21.49 8.03 -8.76
C VAL A 157 22.54 7.13 -8.12
N SER A 158 22.14 5.96 -7.66
CA SER A 158 23.02 4.94 -7.11
C SER A 158 22.83 3.63 -7.84
N VAL A 159 23.89 3.09 -8.43
CA VAL A 159 23.89 1.80 -9.12
C VAL A 159 24.97 0.90 -8.53
N GLY A 160 24.66 -0.34 -8.15
CA GLY A 160 25.74 -1.22 -7.71
C GLY A 160 25.41 -2.55 -7.10
N PHE A 161 26.47 -3.29 -6.80
CA PHE A 161 26.45 -4.55 -6.06
C PHE A 161 27.02 -4.28 -4.67
N ASN A 162 26.17 -4.24 -3.64
CA ASN A 162 26.64 -3.88 -2.30
C ASN A 162 26.25 -4.86 -1.20
N LYS A 163 27.13 -5.05 -0.21
CA LYS A 163 26.68 -5.72 1.02
C LYS A 163 25.74 -4.81 1.81
N ALA A 164 26.01 -3.52 1.88
CA ALA A 164 25.10 -2.52 2.43
C ALA A 164 25.12 -1.25 1.58
N ALA A 165 23.94 -0.74 1.22
CA ALA A 165 23.76 0.52 0.51
C ALA A 165 22.75 1.40 1.26
N MET A 166 23.09 2.67 1.47
CA MET A 166 22.22 3.66 2.11
C MET A 166 22.21 4.95 1.30
N ILE A 167 21.01 5.49 1.03
CA ILE A 167 20.82 6.82 0.48
C ILE A 167 19.98 7.63 1.46
N VAL A 168 20.46 8.81 1.82
CA VAL A 168 19.75 9.79 2.65
C VAL A 168 19.64 11.08 1.87
N SER A 169 18.42 11.56 1.68
CA SER A 169 18.14 12.86 1.05
C SER A 169 17.24 13.69 1.95
N VAL A 170 17.68 14.88 2.33
CA VAL A 170 16.90 15.82 3.14
C VAL A 170 16.87 17.17 2.46
N GLY A 171 15.70 17.78 2.28
CA GLY A 171 15.70 19.13 1.71
C GLY A 171 14.37 19.79 1.39
N PHE A 172 14.49 21.03 0.94
CA PHE A 172 13.41 21.83 0.39
C PHE A 172 13.63 21.94 -1.12
N ASN A 173 12.85 21.21 -1.92
CA ASN A 173 13.09 21.17 -3.35
C ASN A 173 11.87 21.45 -4.23
N LYS A 174 12.07 22.12 -5.36
CA LYS A 174 10.99 22.14 -6.37
C LYS A 174 10.84 20.76 -7.02
N ALA A 175 11.93 20.05 -7.28
CA ALA A 175 11.91 18.66 -7.71
C ALA A 175 13.03 17.88 -7.03
N ALA A 176 12.70 16.73 -6.44
CA ALA A 176 13.65 15.79 -5.85
C ALA A 176 13.44 14.39 -6.42
N MET A 177 14.51 13.75 -6.88
CA MET A 177 14.49 12.39 -7.41
C MET A 177 15.61 11.54 -6.81
N ILE A 178 15.27 10.34 -6.35
CA ILE A 178 16.22 9.32 -5.93
C ILE A 178 16.00 8.09 -6.80
N VAL A 179 17.07 7.59 -7.42
CA VAL A 179 17.09 6.34 -8.18
C VAL A 179 18.15 5.43 -7.56
N SER A 180 17.74 4.25 -7.13
CA SER A 180 18.64 3.21 -6.62
C SER A 180 18.41 1.91 -7.36
N VAL A 181 19.45 1.40 -8.04
CA VAL A 181 19.41 0.12 -8.75
C VAL A 181 20.51 -0.78 -8.22
N GLY A 182 20.22 -2.03 -7.86
CA GLY A 182 21.31 -2.91 -7.46
C GLY A 182 20.98 -4.29 -6.91
N PHE A 183 22.05 -5.04 -6.67
CA PHE A 183 22.02 -6.34 -5.99
C PHE A 183 22.62 -6.15 -4.61
N ASN A 184 21.80 -6.14 -3.56
CA ASN A 184 22.29 -5.83 -2.22
C ASN A 184 21.90 -6.83 -1.15
N LYS A 185 22.78 -7.05 -0.16
CA LYS A 185 22.34 -7.76 1.04
C LYS A 185 21.40 -6.87 1.88
N ALA A 186 21.69 -5.57 1.98
CA ALA A 186 20.79 -4.58 2.57
C ALA A 186 20.80 -3.30 1.75
N ALA A 187 19.62 -2.78 1.40
CA ALA A 187 19.44 -1.49 0.74
C ALA A 187 18.43 -0.64 1.52
N MET A 188 18.79 0.61 1.78
CA MET A 188 17.94 1.58 2.47
C MET A 188 17.93 2.91 1.73
N ILE A 189 16.73 3.45 1.49
CA ILE A 189 16.54 4.81 1.01
C ILE A 189 15.73 5.57 2.05
N VAL A 190 16.23 6.73 2.48
CA VAL A 190 15.55 7.67 3.36
C VAL A 190 15.44 9.00 2.65
N SER A 191 14.22 9.50 2.49
CA SER A 191 13.93 10.81 1.91
C SER A 191 13.07 11.61 2.87
N ALA A 192 13.47 12.83 3.20
CA ALA A 192 12.69 13.73 4.02
C ALA A 192 12.65 15.13 3.40
N GLY A 193 11.49 15.79 3.35
CA GLY A 193 11.50 17.18 2.87
C GLY A 193 10.17 17.85 2.55
N PHE A 194 10.31 19.10 2.10
CA PHE A 194 9.22 19.91 1.56
C PHE A 194 9.44 20.04 0.06
N ASN A 195 8.65 19.34 -0.75
CA ASN A 195 8.88 19.33 -2.20
C ASN A 195 7.64 19.65 -3.03
N LYS A 196 7.81 20.34 -4.15
CA LYS A 196 6.72 20.40 -5.13
C LYS A 196 6.54 19.02 -5.80
N ALA A 197 7.62 18.36 -6.18
CA ALA A 197 7.58 16.98 -6.66
C ALA A 197 8.70 16.16 -5.99
N ALA A 198 8.35 15.00 -5.44
CA ALA A 198 9.29 14.04 -4.86
C ALA A 198 9.08 12.66 -5.49
N MET A 199 10.14 12.05 -5.99
CA MET A 199 10.12 10.71 -6.58
C MET A 199 11.24 9.84 -6.01
N ILE A 200 10.89 8.62 -5.60
CA ILE A 200 11.85 7.58 -5.24
C ILE A 200 11.60 6.38 -6.13
N VAL A 201 12.65 5.91 -6.81
CA VAL A 201 12.64 4.69 -7.62
C VAL A 201 13.71 3.75 -7.06
N SER A 202 13.30 2.56 -6.64
CA SER A 202 14.19 1.49 -6.21
C SER A 202 13.95 0.24 -7.05
N ALA A 203 15.01 -0.31 -7.64
CA ALA A 203 14.97 -1.56 -8.38
C ALA A 203 16.08 -2.50 -7.92
N GLY A 204 15.79 -3.78 -7.67
CA GLY A 204 16.88 -4.69 -7.34
C GLY A 204 16.53 -6.07 -6.80
N PHE A 205 17.61 -6.84 -6.58
CA PHE A 205 17.57 -8.13 -5.92
C PHE A 205 18.20 -7.97 -4.54
N ASN A 206 17.40 -7.99 -3.47
CA ASN A 206 17.93 -7.73 -2.13
C ASN A 206 17.54 -8.77 -1.08
N LYS A 207 18.42 -9.02 -0.11
CA LYS A 207 17.98 -9.77 1.08
C LYS A 207 17.06 -8.90 1.95
N ALA A 208 17.35 -7.61 2.09
CA ALA A 208 16.48 -6.64 2.73
C ALA A 208 16.48 -5.32 1.94
N ALA A 209 15.29 -4.80 1.63
CA ALA A 209 15.10 -3.50 0.99
C ALA A 209 14.12 -2.66 1.82
N MET A 210 14.49 -1.42 2.11
CA MET A 210 13.66 -0.47 2.85
C MET A 210 13.64 0.90 2.16
N ILE A 211 12.45 1.46 1.98
CA ILE A 211 12.25 2.83 1.54
C ILE A 211 11.46 3.56 2.63
N VAL A 212 11.99 4.66 3.12
CA VAL A 212 11.32 5.57 4.05
C VAL A 212 11.23 6.93 3.38
N SER A 213 10.01 7.46 3.26
CA SER A 213 9.74 8.78 2.72
C SER A 213 8.87 9.56 3.70
N ALA A 214 9.31 10.76 4.08
CA ALA A 214 8.56 11.66 4.95
C ALA A 214 8.49 13.06 4.33
N GLY A 215 7.33 13.73 4.32
CA GLY A 215 7.34 15.12 3.87
C GLY A 215 6.01 15.80 3.60
N PHE A 216 6.14 17.07 3.23
CA PHE A 216 5.05 17.91 2.73
C PHE A 216 5.26 18.10 1.24
N ASN A 217 4.46 17.43 0.41
CA ASN A 217 4.65 17.51 -1.03
C ASN A 217 3.40 17.90 -1.80
N LYS A 218 3.56 18.57 -2.94
CA LYS A 218 2.42 18.62 -3.87
C LYS A 218 2.22 17.23 -4.47
N ASP A 219 3.25 16.66 -5.08
CA ASP A 219 3.20 15.32 -5.66
C ASP A 219 4.33 14.45 -5.08
N ALA A 220 3.98 13.27 -4.54
CA ALA A 220 4.92 12.29 -3.99
C ALA A 220 4.71 10.91 -4.62
N MET A 221 5.78 10.30 -5.13
CA MET A 221 5.74 8.98 -5.76
C MET A 221 6.87 8.09 -5.26
N ILE A 222 6.53 6.86 -4.86
CA ILE A 222 7.48 5.81 -4.55
C ILE A 222 7.22 4.63 -5.47
N VAL A 223 8.26 4.19 -6.18
CA VAL A 223 8.24 2.98 -7.01
C VAL A 223 9.30 2.02 -6.49
N SER A 224 8.91 0.81 -6.14
CA SER A 224 9.81 -0.26 -5.73
C SER A 224 9.56 -1.50 -6.57
N VAL A 225 10.58 -1.96 -7.29
CA VAL A 225 10.53 -3.17 -8.10
C VAL A 225 11.62 -4.13 -7.64
N GLY A 226 11.31 -5.40 -7.36
CA GLY A 226 12.40 -6.32 -7.05
C GLY A 226 12.06 -7.71 -6.56
N PHE A 227 13.12 -8.48 -6.37
CA PHE A 227 13.10 -9.81 -5.77
C PHE A 227 13.76 -9.72 -4.40
N ASN A 228 12.96 -9.77 -3.32
CA ASN A 228 13.51 -9.56 -1.99
C ASN A 228 13.14 -10.63 -0.97
N LYS A 229 14.04 -10.95 -0.03
CA LYS A 229 13.62 -11.73 1.13
C LYS A 229 12.71 -10.89 2.06
N ALA A 230 13.03 -9.62 2.26
CA ALA A 230 12.17 -8.66 2.95
C ALA A 230 12.16 -7.33 2.19
N ALA A 231 10.97 -6.79 1.91
CA ALA A 231 10.76 -5.48 1.32
C ALA A 231 9.81 -4.66 2.20
N MET A 232 10.19 -3.43 2.49
CA MET A 232 9.38 -2.50 3.29
C MET A 232 9.35 -1.12 2.64
N ILE A 233 8.16 -0.56 2.49
CA ILE A 233 7.95 0.84 2.10
C ILE A 233 7.19 1.53 3.23
N VAL A 234 7.72 2.64 3.73
CA VAL A 234 7.07 3.51 4.70
C VAL A 234 6.98 4.91 4.08
N SER A 235 5.77 5.43 3.96
CA SER A 235 5.51 6.78 3.47
C SER A 235 4.68 7.52 4.50
N ALA A 236 5.13 8.70 4.92
CA ALA A 236 4.43 9.59 5.83
C ALA A 236 4.35 11.00 5.25
N GLY A 237 3.20 11.66 5.25
CA GLY A 237 3.18 13.05 4.82
C GLY A 237 1.84 13.74 4.60
N PHE A 238 1.96 15.02 4.25
CA PHE A 238 0.86 15.88 3.82
C PHE A 238 1.03 16.13 2.34
N ASN A 239 0.19 15.51 1.49
CA ASN A 239 0.36 15.63 0.05
C ASN A 239 -0.90 16.02 -0.73
N LYS A 240 -0.74 16.74 -1.85
CA LYS A 240 -1.87 16.86 -2.78
C LYS A 240 -2.11 15.53 -3.49
N ALA A 241 -1.06 14.87 -3.96
CA ALA A 241 -1.12 13.52 -4.50
C ALA A 241 0.02 12.66 -3.93
N ALA A 242 -0.31 11.47 -3.45
CA ALA A 242 0.66 10.48 -2.98
C ALA A 242 0.40 9.14 -3.68
N MET A 243 1.44 8.55 -4.27
CA MET A 243 1.38 7.25 -4.93
C MET A 243 2.50 6.34 -4.45
N ILE A 244 2.15 5.11 -4.08
CA ILE A 244 3.12 4.04 -3.81
C ILE A 244 2.83 2.90 -4.78
N VAL A 245 3.85 2.47 -5.52
CA VAL A 245 3.82 1.31 -6.39
C VAL A 245 4.89 0.32 -5.92
N SER A 246 4.47 -0.89 -5.57
CA SER A 246 5.37 -1.98 -5.23
C SER A 246 5.09 -3.18 -6.14
N VAL A 247 6.12 -3.65 -6.85
CA VAL A 247 6.05 -4.83 -7.70
C VAL A 247 7.16 -5.79 -7.31
N GLY A 248 6.86 -7.06 -7.03
CA GLY A 248 7.95 -7.98 -6.75
C GLY A 248 7.60 -9.40 -6.32
N PHE A 249 8.67 -10.18 -6.18
CA PHE A 249 8.66 -11.53 -5.63
C PHE A 249 9.32 -11.49 -4.27
N ASN A 250 8.55 -11.60 -3.18
CA ASN A 250 9.12 -11.44 -1.84
C ASN A 250 8.75 -12.54 -0.85
N LYS A 251 9.66 -12.87 0.07
CA LYS A 251 9.24 -13.69 1.22
C LYS A 251 8.35 -12.88 2.17
N ALA A 252 8.68 -11.62 2.41
CA ALA A 252 7.83 -10.69 3.14
C ALA A 252 7.82 -9.32 2.44
N ALA A 253 6.64 -8.77 2.21
CA ALA A 253 6.44 -7.43 1.66
C ALA A 253 5.50 -6.63 2.58
N MET A 254 5.88 -5.41 2.94
CA MET A 254 5.08 -4.50 3.76
C MET A 254 5.05 -3.10 3.15
N ILE A 255 3.87 -2.53 3.02
CA ILE A 255 3.67 -1.12 2.66
C ILE A 255 2.91 -0.45 3.80
N VAL A 256 3.46 0.65 4.31
CA VAL A 256 2.82 1.52 5.30
C VAL A 256 2.73 2.91 4.70
N SER A 257 1.51 3.45 4.65
CA SER A 257 1.24 4.81 4.19
C SER A 257 0.41 5.55 5.22
N VAL A 258 0.95 6.63 5.77
CA VAL A 258 0.28 7.48 6.75
C VAL A 258 0.21 8.91 6.22
N GLY A 259 -0.96 9.55 6.21
CA GLY A 259 -0.97 10.95 5.80
C GLY A 259 -2.31 11.65 5.64
N PHE A 260 -2.19 12.93 5.33
CA PHE A 260 -3.28 13.82 4.97
C PHE A 260 -3.16 14.14 3.49
N ASN A 261 -4.00 13.55 2.64
CA ASN A 261 -3.85 13.72 1.19
C ASN A 261 -5.12 14.14 0.47
N LYS A 262 -5.00 14.94 -0.59
CA LYS A 262 -6.15 15.12 -1.49
C LYS A 262 -6.39 13.83 -2.30
N ALA A 263 -5.34 13.17 -2.78
CA ALA A 263 -5.42 11.84 -3.38
C ALA A 263 -4.29 10.96 -2.86
N ALA A 264 -4.62 9.74 -2.43
CA ALA A 264 -3.67 8.71 -2.03
C ALA A 264 -3.96 7.40 -2.79
N MET A 265 -2.92 6.82 -3.38
CA MET A 265 -3.00 5.54 -4.09
C MET A 265 -1.87 4.61 -3.65
N ILE A 266 -2.21 3.37 -3.32
CA ILE A 266 -1.25 2.29 -3.11
C ILE A 266 -1.56 1.19 -4.12
N VAL A 267 -0.55 0.77 -4.88
CA VAL A 267 -0.59 -0.36 -5.80
C VAL A 267 0.47 -1.36 -5.37
N SER A 268 0.06 -2.58 -5.08
CA SER A 268 0.95 -3.69 -4.74
C SER A 268 0.67 -4.88 -5.64
N VAL A 269 1.67 -5.32 -6.39
CA VAL A 269 1.56 -6.50 -7.25
C VAL A 269 2.69 -7.47 -6.93
N GLY A 270 2.39 -8.75 -6.67
CA GLY A 270 3.49 -9.68 -6.44
C GLY A 270 3.17 -11.12 -6.08
N PHE A 271 4.23 -11.90 -5.98
CA PHE A 271 4.22 -13.26 -5.49
C PHE A 271 4.92 -13.27 -4.13
N ASN A 272 4.15 -13.39 -3.04
CA ASN A 272 4.72 -13.28 -1.71
C ASN A 272 4.35 -14.41 -0.75
N LYS A 273 5.27 -14.78 0.15
CA LYS A 273 4.87 -15.63 1.28
C LYS A 273 3.99 -14.85 2.27
N ALA A 274 4.33 -13.59 2.55
CA ALA A 274 3.49 -12.67 3.32
C ALA A 274 3.48 -11.29 2.66
N ALA A 275 2.30 -10.72 2.46
CA ALA A 275 2.10 -9.36 1.97
C ALA A 275 1.18 -8.60 2.93
N MET A 276 1.57 -7.39 3.31
CA MET A 276 0.78 -6.51 4.17
C MET A 276 0.76 -5.09 3.61
N ILE A 277 -0.43 -4.51 3.50
CA ILE A 277 -0.63 -3.09 3.19
C ILE A 277 -1.36 -2.46 4.36
N VAL A 278 -0.81 -1.38 4.89
CA VAL A 278 -1.44 -0.54 5.91
C VAL A 278 -1.54 0.87 5.36
N SER A 279 -2.76 1.41 5.30
CA SER A 279 -3.00 2.80 4.95
C SER A 279 -3.81 3.47 6.06
N VAL A 280 -3.28 4.57 6.60
CA VAL A 280 -3.96 5.38 7.61
C VAL A 280 -4.00 6.83 7.16
N GLY A 281 -5.16 7.48 7.16
CA GLY A 281 -5.15 8.89 6.80
C GLY A 281 -6.48 9.62 6.69
N PHE A 282 -6.36 10.92 6.44
CA PHE A 282 -7.45 11.82 6.13
C PHE A 282 -7.35 12.20 4.66
N ASN A 283 -8.21 11.63 3.81
CA ASN A 283 -8.08 11.85 2.37
C ASN A 283 -9.37 12.28 1.67
N LYS A 284 -9.26 13.12 0.63
CA LYS A 284 -10.41 13.32 -0.26
C LYS A 284 -10.67 12.06 -1.10
N ALA A 285 -9.64 11.41 -1.60
CA ALA A 285 -9.73 10.12 -2.26
C ALA A 285 -8.59 9.20 -1.79
N ALA A 286 -8.92 7.99 -1.37
CA ALA A 286 -7.97 6.94 -1.01
C ALA A 286 -8.28 5.66 -1.80
N MET A 287 -7.26 5.09 -2.43
CA MET A 287 -7.38 3.84 -3.17
C MET A 287 -6.23 2.89 -2.81
N ILE A 288 -6.57 1.64 -2.51
CA ILE A 288 -5.62 0.53 -2.37
C ILE A 288 -5.95 -0.51 -3.42
N VAL A 289 -4.97 -0.88 -4.23
CA VAL A 289 -5.05 -1.97 -5.20
C VAL A 289 -3.97 -2.99 -4.86
N SER A 290 -4.38 -4.22 -4.59
CA SER A 290 -3.48 -5.34 -4.32
C SER A 290 -3.80 -6.49 -5.26
N ALA A 291 -2.79 -6.98 -5.98
CA ALA A 291 -2.92 -8.16 -6.84
C ALA A 291 -1.79 -9.16 -6.56
N GLY A 292 -2.07 -10.46 -6.48
CA GLY A 292 -0.96 -11.41 -6.34
C GLY A 292 -1.28 -12.85 -5.97
N PHE A 293 -0.20 -13.62 -5.88
CA PHE A 293 -0.22 -14.99 -5.39
C PHE A 293 0.48 -15.03 -4.04
N ASN A 294 -0.28 -15.20 -2.95
CA ASN A 294 0.32 -15.12 -1.62
C ASN A 294 -0.05 -16.27 -0.68
N LYS A 295 0.87 -16.65 0.20
CA LYS A 295 0.48 -17.55 1.31
C LYS A 295 -0.37 -16.78 2.34
N ALA A 296 -0.02 -15.55 2.65
CA ALA A 296 -0.85 -14.65 3.46
C ALA A 296 -0.86 -13.25 2.85
N ALA A 297 -2.04 -12.67 2.67
CA ALA A 297 -2.24 -11.30 2.23
C ALA A 297 -3.15 -10.57 3.21
N MET A 298 -2.74 -9.38 3.65
CA MET A 298 -3.52 -8.53 4.54
C MET A 298 -3.54 -7.08 4.03
N ILE A 299 -4.73 -6.50 3.96
CA ILE A 299 -4.92 -5.07 3.71
C ILE A 299 -5.63 -4.47 4.92
N VAL A 300 -5.06 -3.44 5.51
CA VAL A 300 -5.65 -2.63 6.57
C VAL A 300 -5.75 -1.20 6.08
N SER A 301 -6.96 -0.66 6.06
CA SER A 301 -7.23 0.74 5.74
C SER A 301 -8.00 1.38 6.89
N ALA A 302 -7.50 2.50 7.41
CA ALA A 302 -8.15 3.27 8.44
C ALA A 302 -8.20 4.76 8.06
N GLY A 303 -9.33 5.45 8.22
CA GLY A 303 -9.32 6.89 7.98
C GLY A 303 -10.66 7.61 7.85
N PHE A 304 -10.53 8.92 7.62
CA PHE A 304 -11.63 9.82 7.32
C PHE A 304 -11.53 10.22 5.85
N ASN A 305 -12.40 9.68 4.99
CA ASN A 305 -12.29 9.95 3.56
C ASN A 305 -13.58 10.40 2.89
N LYS A 306 -13.48 11.26 1.87
CA LYS A 306 -14.65 11.51 1.02
C LYS A 306 -14.94 10.29 0.13
N ALA A 307 -13.92 9.65 -0.42
CA ALA A 307 -14.03 8.37 -1.11
C ALA A 307 -12.89 7.44 -0.71
N ALA A 308 -13.23 6.21 -0.31
CA ALA A 308 -12.27 5.15 -0.01
C ALA A 308 -12.59 3.91 -0.84
N MET A 309 -11.59 3.35 -1.52
CA MET A 309 -11.71 2.12 -2.29
C MET A 309 -10.58 1.15 -1.96
N ILE A 310 -10.92 -0.11 -1.73
CA ILE A 310 -9.97 -1.22 -1.63
C ILE A 310 -10.33 -2.23 -2.72
N VAL A 311 -9.37 -2.56 -3.56
CA VAL A 311 -9.47 -3.62 -4.56
C VAL A 311 -8.39 -4.65 -4.27
N SER A 312 -8.79 -5.90 -4.04
CA SER A 312 -7.89 -7.02 -3.83
C SER A 312 -8.21 -8.14 -4.80
N ALA A 313 -7.23 -8.60 -5.56
CA ALA A 313 -7.35 -9.73 -6.47
C ALA A 313 -6.24 -10.76 -6.21
N GLY A 314 -6.53 -12.06 -6.19
CA GLY A 314 -5.43 -13.02 -6.13
C GLY A 314 -5.76 -14.46 -5.78
N PHE A 315 -4.69 -15.25 -5.72
CA PHE A 315 -4.70 -16.64 -5.28
C PHE A 315 -3.99 -16.71 -3.93
N ASN A 316 -4.73 -16.90 -2.83
CA ASN A 316 -4.12 -16.87 -1.51
C ASN A 316 -4.47 -18.06 -0.62
N LYS A 317 -3.53 -18.48 0.24
CA LYS A 317 -3.92 -19.40 1.31
C LYS A 317 -4.76 -18.68 2.37
N ALA A 318 -4.37 -17.47 2.77
CA ALA A 318 -5.18 -16.61 3.63
C ALA A 318 -5.21 -15.19 3.06
N ALA A 319 -6.40 -14.61 2.93
CA ALA A 319 -6.62 -13.22 2.51
C ALA A 319 -7.50 -12.50 3.53
N MET A 320 -7.05 -11.34 4.01
CA MET A 320 -7.81 -10.51 4.93
C MET A 320 -7.84 -9.06 4.47
N ILE A 321 -9.03 -8.46 4.45
CA ILE A 321 -9.22 -7.02 4.25
C ILE A 321 -9.91 -6.47 5.49
N VAL A 322 -9.33 -5.44 6.09
CA VAL A 322 -9.90 -4.68 7.20
C VAL A 322 -9.99 -3.22 6.76
N SER A 323 -11.20 -2.66 6.79
CA SER A 323 -11.46 -1.26 6.50
C SER A 323 -12.22 -0.63 7.65
N VAL A 324 -11.66 0.41 8.27
CA VAL A 324 -12.29 1.16 9.36
C VAL A 324 -12.36 2.63 8.99
N GLY A 325 -13.50 3.30 9.12
CA GLY A 325 -13.49 4.75 8.90
C GLY A 325 -14.81 5.48 8.83
N PHE A 326 -14.68 6.80 8.65
CA PHE A 326 -15.78 7.72 8.41
C PHE A 326 -15.71 8.17 6.97
N ASN A 327 -16.61 7.67 6.11
CA ASN A 327 -16.53 7.98 4.68
C ASN A 327 -17.83 8.46 4.06
N LYS A 328 -17.73 9.38 3.08
CA LYS A 328 -18.92 9.67 2.25
C LYS A 328 -19.22 8.49 1.32
N ALA A 329 -18.21 7.85 0.75
CA ALA A 329 -18.34 6.61 0.00
C ALA A 329 -17.19 5.66 0.37
N ALA A 330 -17.53 4.42 0.70
CA ALA A 330 -16.57 3.33 0.94
C ALA A 330 -16.91 2.13 0.06
N MET A 331 -15.91 1.58 -0.63
CA MET A 331 -16.05 0.40 -1.47
C MET A 331 -14.93 -0.59 -1.19
N ILE A 332 -15.29 -1.86 -0.97
CA ILE A 332 -14.35 -2.97 -0.91
C ILE A 332 -14.71 -3.95 -2.01
N VAL A 333 -13.76 -4.28 -2.86
CA VAL A 333 -13.88 -5.32 -3.89
C VAL A 333 -12.79 -6.35 -3.65
N SER A 334 -13.18 -7.60 -3.44
CA SER A 334 -12.28 -8.72 -3.29
C SER A 334 -12.63 -9.79 -4.31
N ALA A 335 -11.67 -10.20 -5.13
CA ALA A 335 -11.80 -11.27 -6.10
C ALA A 335 -10.70 -12.32 -5.91
N GLY A 336 -11.00 -13.61 -5.92
CA GLY A 336 -9.92 -14.59 -5.88
C GLY A 336 -10.27 -16.03 -5.58
N PHE A 337 -9.21 -16.85 -5.59
CA PHE A 337 -9.22 -18.24 -5.18
C PHE A 337 -8.47 -18.34 -3.86
N ASN A 338 -9.18 -18.54 -2.75
CA ASN A 338 -8.54 -18.58 -1.45
C ASN A 338 -8.86 -19.83 -0.65
N LYS A 339 -7.95 -20.28 0.21
CA LYS A 339 -8.36 -21.24 1.23
C LYS A 339 -9.25 -20.51 2.24
N ASP A 340 -8.76 -19.44 2.85
CA ASP A 340 -9.49 -18.65 3.82
C ASP A 340 -9.54 -17.17 3.36
N ALA A 341 -10.73 -16.59 3.26
CA ALA A 341 -10.95 -15.20 2.88
C ALA A 341 -11.83 -14.48 3.92
N MET A 342 -11.38 -13.32 4.38
CA MET A 342 -12.10 -12.50 5.37
C MET A 342 -12.13 -11.03 4.96
N ILE A 343 -13.32 -10.44 4.97
CA ILE A 343 -13.51 -8.99 4.82
C ILE A 343 -14.18 -8.47 6.07
N VAL A 344 -13.56 -7.48 6.71
CA VAL A 344 -14.13 -6.73 7.84
C VAL A 344 -14.23 -5.27 7.43
N SER A 345 -15.43 -4.73 7.50
CA SER A 345 -15.69 -3.31 7.29
C SER A 345 -16.39 -2.76 8.52
N ALA A 346 -15.86 -1.70 9.10
CA ALA A 346 -16.47 -0.98 10.22
C ALA A 346 -16.51 0.53 9.94
N GLY A 347 -17.64 1.20 10.18
CA GLY A 347 -17.62 2.66 10.03
C GLY A 347 -18.95 3.40 9.98
N PHE A 348 -18.82 4.70 9.80
CA PHE A 348 -19.93 5.64 9.58
C PHE A 348 -19.86 6.11 8.14
N ASN A 349 -20.76 5.64 7.27
CA ASN A 349 -20.71 5.98 5.86
C ASN A 349 -22.02 6.50 5.27
N LYS A 350 -21.94 7.45 4.33
CA LYS A 350 -23.13 7.78 3.55
C LYS A 350 -23.47 6.64 2.57
N ALA A 351 -22.48 6.04 1.94
CA ALA A 351 -22.62 4.83 1.13
C ALA A 351 -21.49 3.86 1.44
N ALA A 352 -21.81 2.60 1.70
CA ALA A 352 -20.87 1.51 1.89
C ALA A 352 -21.24 0.34 0.98
N MET A 353 -20.25 -0.19 0.25
CA MET A 353 -20.42 -1.35 -0.62
C MET A 353 -19.28 -2.35 -0.40
N ILE A 354 -19.63 -3.62 -0.20
CA ILE A 354 -18.69 -4.73 -0.16
C ILE A 354 -19.07 -5.69 -1.27
N VAL A 355 -18.12 -6.02 -2.13
CA VAL A 355 -18.25 -7.03 -3.19
C VAL A 355 -17.17 -8.08 -2.96
N SER A 356 -17.58 -9.33 -2.78
CA SER A 356 -16.68 -10.47 -2.69
C SER A 356 -17.04 -11.48 -3.77
N VAL A 357 -16.09 -11.81 -4.64
CA VAL A 357 -16.25 -12.81 -5.68
C VAL A 357 -15.16 -13.87 -5.54
N GLY A 358 -15.49 -15.16 -5.50
CA GLY A 358 -14.42 -16.14 -5.49
C GLY A 358 -14.77 -17.60 -5.24
N PHE A 359 -13.72 -18.41 -5.25
CA PHE A 359 -13.76 -19.82 -4.92
C PHE A 359 -12.99 -20.00 -3.61
N ASN A 360 -13.69 -20.30 -2.50
CA ASN A 360 -13.03 -20.39 -1.20
C ASN A 360 -13.36 -21.64 -0.39
N LYS A 361 -12.42 -22.09 0.44
CA LYS A 361 -12.78 -23.10 1.44
C LYS A 361 -13.61 -22.46 2.56
N ALA A 362 -13.19 -21.31 3.05
CA ALA A 362 -13.95 -20.49 4.00
C ALA A 362 -13.96 -19.03 3.52
N ALA A 363 -15.15 -18.43 3.48
CA ALA A 363 -15.34 -17.01 3.19
C ALA A 363 -16.18 -16.37 4.30
N MET A 364 -15.70 -15.25 4.85
CA MET A 364 -16.41 -14.47 5.85
C MET A 364 -16.45 -13.00 5.46
N ILE A 365 -17.63 -12.40 5.51
CA ILE A 365 -17.81 -10.95 5.38
C ILE A 365 -18.46 -10.45 6.66
N VAL A 366 -17.85 -9.47 7.32
CA VAL A 366 -18.38 -8.77 8.48
C VAL A 366 -18.48 -7.30 8.13
N SER A 367 -19.67 -6.74 8.23
CA SER A 367 -19.94 -5.31 8.04
C SER A 367 -20.63 -4.77 9.28
N VAL A 368 -20.03 -3.79 9.94
CA VAL A 368 -20.60 -3.12 11.11
C VAL A 368 -20.65 -1.62 10.86
N GLY A 369 -21.79 -0.96 11.06
CA GLY A 369 -21.78 0.50 10.94
C GLY A 369 -23.10 1.24 10.94
N PHE A 370 -22.96 2.55 10.83
CA PHE A 370 -24.06 3.50 10.67
C PHE A 370 -24.03 4.02 9.25
N ASN A 371 -24.96 3.58 8.39
CA ASN A 371 -24.93 3.97 6.99
C ASN A 371 -26.24 4.52 6.43
N LYS A 372 -26.17 5.49 5.53
CA LYS A 372 -27.38 5.86 4.77
C LYS A 372 -27.74 4.77 3.74
N ALA A 373 -26.75 4.19 3.08
CA ALA A 373 -26.92 3.02 2.23
C ALA A 373 -25.78 2.03 2.47
N ALA A 374 -26.12 0.76 2.71
CA ALA A 374 -25.16 -0.33 2.83
C ALA A 374 -25.55 -1.47 1.89
N MET A 375 -24.58 -1.97 1.12
CA MET A 375 -24.75 -3.10 0.22
C MET A 375 -23.62 -4.12 0.44
N ILE A 376 -23.97 -5.38 0.61
CA ILE A 376 -23.04 -6.51 0.61
C ILE A 376 -23.44 -7.44 -0.54
N VAL A 377 -22.49 -7.74 -1.41
CA VAL A 377 -22.63 -8.71 -2.49
C VAL A 377 -21.56 -9.77 -2.32
N SER A 378 -21.97 -11.02 -2.17
CA SER A 378 -21.09 -12.18 -2.13
C SER A 378 -21.48 -13.14 -3.24
N VAL A 379 -20.56 -13.43 -4.16
CA VAL A 379 -20.75 -14.39 -5.24
C VAL A 379 -19.65 -15.44 -5.17
N GLY A 380 -19.99 -16.73 -5.16
CA GLY A 380 -18.91 -17.72 -5.18
C GLY A 380 -19.26 -19.18 -4.98
N PHE A 381 -18.22 -20.00 -5.03
CA PHE A 381 -18.27 -21.42 -4.74
C PHE A 381 -17.49 -21.64 -3.44
N ASN A 382 -18.18 -21.92 -2.33
CA ASN A 382 -17.52 -22.05 -1.04
C ASN A 382 -17.86 -23.32 -0.27
N LYS A 383 -16.89 -23.88 0.46
CA LYS A 383 -17.23 -24.93 1.43
C LYS A 383 -17.99 -24.35 2.62
N ALA A 384 -17.57 -23.19 3.13
CA ALA A 384 -18.31 -22.42 4.13
C ALA A 384 -18.32 -20.94 3.74
N ALA A 385 -19.51 -20.33 3.76
CA ALA A 385 -19.70 -18.90 3.54
C ALA A 385 -20.51 -18.30 4.68
N MET A 386 -20.03 -17.20 5.26
CA MET A 386 -20.72 -16.46 6.31
C MET A 386 -20.75 -14.96 5.95
N ILE A 387 -21.94 -14.36 6.02
CA ILE A 387 -22.11 -12.90 5.92
C ILE A 387 -22.76 -12.43 7.22
N VAL A 388 -22.11 -11.50 7.91
CA VAL A 388 -22.63 -10.82 9.08
C VAL A 388 -22.71 -9.33 8.78
N SER A 389 -23.92 -8.78 8.90
CA SER A 389 -24.16 -7.34 8.79
C SER A 389 -24.82 -6.87 10.08
N ALA A 390 -24.22 -5.90 10.75
CA ALA A 390 -24.78 -5.29 11.96
C ALA A 390 -24.80 -3.76 11.81
N GLY A 391 -25.92 -3.10 12.11
CA GLY A 391 -25.90 -1.63 12.07
C GLY A 391 -27.21 -0.89 12.07
N PHE A 392 -27.08 0.44 11.96
CA PHE A 392 -28.19 1.37 11.80
C PHE A 392 -28.17 1.91 10.38
N ASN A 393 -29.11 1.49 9.53
CA ASN A 393 -29.10 1.93 8.14
C ASN A 393 -30.42 2.49 7.63
N LYS A 394 -30.37 3.50 6.77
CA LYS A 394 -31.59 3.91 6.06
C LYS A 394 -31.98 2.86 5.00
N ALA A 395 -31.02 2.32 4.27
CA ALA A 395 -31.21 1.19 3.38
C ALA A 395 -30.06 0.19 3.56
N ALA A 396 -30.39 -1.09 3.75
CA ALA A 396 -29.45 -2.19 3.81
C ALA A 396 -29.86 -3.29 2.82
N MET A 397 -28.91 -3.76 2.01
CA MET A 397 -29.10 -4.87 1.09
C MET A 397 -27.97 -5.89 1.22
N ILE A 398 -28.32 -7.16 1.39
CA ILE A 398 -27.38 -8.28 1.34
C ILE A 398 -27.79 -9.17 0.18
N VAL A 399 -26.86 -9.45 -0.73
CA VAL A 399 -27.02 -10.39 -1.84
C VAL A 399 -25.96 -11.46 -1.70
N SER A 400 -26.39 -12.72 -1.59
CA SER A 400 -25.50 -13.88 -1.60
C SER A 400 -25.92 -14.82 -2.71
N VAL A 401 -25.03 -15.08 -3.66
CA VAL A 401 -25.26 -16.02 -4.76
C VAL A 401 -24.15 -17.05 -4.78
N GLY A 402 -24.48 -18.35 -4.81
CA GLY A 402 -23.41 -19.34 -4.92
C GLY A 402 -23.75 -20.79 -4.71
N PHE A 403 -22.73 -21.62 -4.87
CA PHE A 403 -22.76 -23.04 -4.58
C PHE A 403 -21.99 -23.27 -3.29
N ASN A 404 -22.68 -23.59 -2.18
CA ASN A 404 -22.01 -23.74 -0.90
C ASN A 404 -22.35 -25.04 -0.16
N LYS A 405 -21.38 -25.63 0.54
CA LYS A 405 -21.71 -26.72 1.46
C LYS A 405 -22.45 -26.18 2.70
N ALA A 406 -22.01 -25.06 3.25
CA ALA A 406 -22.71 -24.34 4.29
C ALA A 406 -22.71 -22.84 3.97
N ALA A 407 -23.88 -22.22 4.02
CA ALA A 407 -24.07 -20.78 3.86
C ALA A 407 -24.86 -20.22 5.05
N MET A 408 -24.37 -19.14 5.65
CA MET A 408 -25.05 -18.42 6.73
C MET A 408 -25.07 -16.93 6.44
N ILE A 409 -26.25 -16.31 6.50
CA ILE A 409 -26.42 -14.87 6.44
C ILE A 409 -27.05 -14.42 7.75
N VAL A 410 -26.42 -13.47 8.43
CA VAL A 410 -26.92 -12.84 9.63
C VAL A 410 -27.00 -11.34 9.38
N SER A 411 -28.19 -10.78 9.53
CA SER A 411 -28.43 -9.35 9.47
C SER A 411 -29.08 -8.90 10.77
N VAL A 412 -28.42 -8.01 11.51
CA VAL A 412 -28.94 -7.43 12.75
C VAL A 412 -28.97 -5.92 12.63
N GLY A 413 -30.08 -5.26 12.95
CA GLY A 413 -30.04 -3.81 12.97
C GLY A 413 -31.35 -3.05 13.03
N PHE A 414 -31.21 -1.73 13.01
CA PHE A 414 -32.32 -0.78 12.92
C PHE A 414 -32.33 -0.19 11.52
N ASN A 415 -33.29 -0.58 10.68
CA ASN A 415 -33.31 -0.11 9.29
C ASN A 415 -34.63 0.47 8.83
N LYS A 416 -34.59 1.52 8.00
CA LYS A 416 -35.83 1.96 7.32
C LYS A 416 -36.23 0.95 6.24
N ALA A 417 -35.28 0.43 5.48
CA ALA A 417 -35.49 -0.67 4.55
C ALA A 417 -34.34 -1.68 4.66
N ALA A 418 -34.68 -2.96 4.81
CA ALA A 418 -33.73 -4.07 4.81
C ALA A 418 -34.16 -5.12 3.79
N MET A 419 -33.23 -5.56 2.95
CA MET A 419 -33.44 -6.64 1.98
C MET A 419 -32.31 -7.67 2.08
N ILE A 420 -32.67 -8.94 2.21
CA ILE A 420 -31.75 -10.06 2.10
C ILE A 420 -32.17 -10.91 0.91
N VAL A 421 -31.27 -11.12 -0.03
CA VAL A 421 -31.45 -12.01 -1.17
C VAL A 421 -30.38 -13.11 -1.09
N SER A 422 -30.82 -14.35 -1.02
CA SER A 422 -29.94 -15.52 -1.10
C SER A 422 -30.38 -16.40 -2.24
N ALA A 423 -29.47 -16.73 -3.15
CA ALA A 423 -29.72 -17.63 -4.27
C ALA A 423 -28.63 -18.70 -4.39
N GLY A 424 -29.01 -19.95 -4.68
CA GLY A 424 -28.07 -20.95 -5.18
C GLY A 424 -28.26 -22.37 -4.67
N PHE A 425 -27.20 -23.17 -4.73
CA PHE A 425 -27.23 -24.60 -4.43
C PHE A 425 -26.48 -24.87 -3.15
N ASN A 426 -27.17 -25.24 -2.06
CA ASN A 426 -26.52 -25.45 -0.77
C ASN A 426 -26.84 -26.77 -0.09
N LYS A 427 -25.87 -27.38 0.59
CA LYS A 427 -26.19 -28.51 1.48
C LYS A 427 -26.91 -28.02 2.74
N ALA A 428 -26.45 -26.92 3.32
CA ALA A 428 -27.15 -26.24 4.41
C ALA A 428 -27.13 -24.72 4.16
N ALA A 429 -28.29 -24.09 4.26
CA ALA A 429 -28.44 -22.64 4.15
C ALA A 429 -29.23 -22.11 5.35
N MET A 430 -28.72 -21.07 5.99
CA MET A 430 -29.37 -20.38 7.10
C MET A 430 -29.39 -18.88 6.85
N ILE A 431 -30.57 -18.26 6.97
CA ILE A 431 -30.74 -16.81 6.94
C ILE A 431 -31.36 -16.39 8.26
N VAL A 432 -30.69 -15.50 8.98
CA VAL A 432 -31.17 -14.87 10.21
C VAL A 432 -31.26 -13.38 9.99
N SER A 433 -32.45 -12.82 10.16
CA SER A 433 -32.68 -11.38 10.18
C SER A 433 -33.29 -11.00 11.51
N ALA A 434 -32.62 -10.13 12.26
CA ALA A 434 -33.10 -9.62 13.54
C ALA A 434 -33.12 -8.09 13.54
N GLY A 435 -34.19 -7.45 14.04
CA GLY A 435 -34.13 -6.00 14.26
C GLY A 435 -35.44 -5.23 14.21
N PHE A 436 -35.31 -3.91 14.18
CA PHE A 436 -36.42 -2.97 14.09
C PHE A 436 -36.43 -2.35 12.69
N ASN A 437 -37.41 -2.70 11.86
CA ASN A 437 -37.45 -2.20 10.49
C ASN A 437 -38.79 -1.59 10.07
N LYS A 438 -38.75 -0.52 9.27
CA LYS A 438 -40.01 -0.05 8.65
C LYS A 438 -40.45 -1.01 7.54
N ALA A 439 -39.52 -1.50 6.72
CA ALA A 439 -39.77 -2.56 5.76
C ALA A 439 -38.62 -3.57 5.79
N ALA A 440 -38.95 -4.85 5.90
CA ALA A 440 -37.99 -5.95 5.83
C ALA A 440 -38.46 -6.97 4.77
N MET A 441 -37.54 -7.38 3.89
CA MET A 441 -37.78 -8.41 2.89
C MET A 441 -36.66 -9.45 2.93
N ILE A 442 -37.02 -10.72 3.01
CA ILE A 442 -36.10 -11.85 2.85
C ILE A 442 -36.56 -12.65 1.64
N VAL A 443 -35.67 -12.83 0.67
CA VAL A 443 -35.87 -13.67 -0.49
C VAL A 443 -34.81 -14.75 -0.48
N SER A 444 -35.23 -16.01 -0.44
CA SER A 444 -34.35 -17.17 -0.56
C SER A 444 -34.81 -18.03 -1.72
N ALA A 445 -33.95 -18.21 -2.71
CA ALA A 445 -34.20 -19.08 -3.86
C ALA A 445 -33.12 -20.17 -3.98
N GLY A 446 -33.48 -21.41 -4.29
CA GLY A 446 -32.45 -22.40 -4.62
C GLY A 446 -32.76 -23.87 -4.37
N PHE A 447 -31.72 -24.69 -4.54
CA PHE A 447 -31.77 -26.13 -4.31
C PHE A 447 -31.00 -26.43 -3.03
N ASN A 448 -31.69 -26.81 -1.95
CA ASN A 448 -31.02 -27.06 -0.67
C ASN A 448 -31.36 -28.41 -0.03
N LYS A 449 -30.37 -29.06 0.59
CA LYS A 449 -30.70 -30.23 1.43
C LYS A 449 -31.38 -29.80 2.73
N ALA A 450 -30.91 -28.72 3.34
CA ALA A 450 -31.58 -28.08 4.47
C ALA A 450 -31.55 -26.56 4.30
N ALA A 451 -32.70 -25.91 4.44
CA ALA A 451 -32.85 -24.46 4.42
C ALA A 451 -33.61 -23.99 5.66
N MET A 452 -33.07 -22.97 6.33
CA MET A 452 -33.71 -22.32 7.48
C MET A 452 -33.73 -20.81 7.29
N ILE A 453 -34.91 -20.21 7.41
CA ILE A 453 -35.08 -18.75 7.42
C ILE A 453 -35.67 -18.37 8.77
N VAL A 454 -35.00 -17.47 9.49
CA VAL A 454 -35.44 -16.92 10.76
C VAL A 454 -35.51 -15.40 10.62
N SER A 455 -36.70 -14.85 10.84
CA SER A 455 -36.92 -13.41 10.91
C SER A 455 -37.52 -13.06 12.25
N VAL A 456 -36.80 -12.29 13.06
CA VAL A 456 -37.26 -11.83 14.38
C VAL A 456 -37.25 -10.30 14.43
N GLY A 457 -38.32 -9.66 14.87
CA GLY A 457 -38.24 -8.21 15.05
C GLY A 457 -39.55 -7.45 15.18
N PHE A 458 -39.39 -6.13 15.24
CA PHE A 458 -40.48 -5.17 15.24
C PHE A 458 -40.53 -4.51 13.86
N ASN A 459 -41.51 -4.87 13.02
CA ASN A 459 -41.58 -4.33 11.67
C ASN A 459 -42.93 -3.72 11.31
N LYS A 460 -42.92 -2.60 10.56
CA LYS A 460 -44.18 -2.10 9.99
C LYS A 460 -44.66 -3.01 8.86
N ALA A 461 -43.75 -3.47 8.01
CA ALA A 461 -44.02 -4.48 7.00
C ALA A 461 -42.88 -5.49 6.94
N ALA A 462 -43.20 -6.78 6.98
CA ALA A 462 -42.25 -7.88 6.82
C ALA A 462 -42.74 -8.85 5.73
N MET A 463 -41.85 -9.22 4.81
CA MET A 463 -42.12 -10.21 3.78
C MET A 463 -41.00 -11.26 3.75
N ILE A 464 -41.38 -12.53 3.80
CA ILE A 464 -40.47 -13.66 3.61
C ILE A 464 -40.95 -14.43 2.37
N VAL A 465 -40.06 -14.57 1.40
CA VAL A 465 -40.26 -15.39 0.21
C VAL A 465 -39.21 -16.49 0.19
N SER A 466 -39.66 -17.73 0.22
CA SER A 466 -38.80 -18.90 0.02
C SER A 466 -39.27 -19.64 -1.23
N ALA A 467 -38.38 -19.82 -2.19
CA ALA A 467 -38.65 -20.53 -3.43
C ALA A 467 -37.60 -21.63 -3.68
N GLY A 468 -38.02 -22.84 -4.03
CA GLY A 468 -37.08 -23.83 -4.57
C GLY A 468 -37.32 -25.28 -4.18
N PHE A 469 -36.28 -26.10 -4.36
CA PHE A 469 -36.33 -27.55 -4.13
C PHE A 469 -35.55 -27.88 -2.87
N ASN A 470 -36.25 -28.26 -1.79
CA ASN A 470 -35.57 -28.57 -0.53
C ASN A 470 -35.91 -29.95 0.04
N LYS A 471 -34.92 -30.66 0.59
CA LYS A 471 -35.25 -31.88 1.36
C LYS A 471 -35.91 -31.53 2.70
N ALA A 472 -35.41 -30.49 3.36
CA ALA A 472 -36.03 -29.92 4.55
C ALA A 472 -36.00 -28.38 4.46
N ALA A 473 -37.13 -27.73 4.67
CA ALA A 473 -37.25 -26.28 4.73
C ALA A 473 -37.97 -25.86 6.02
N MET A 474 -37.41 -24.87 6.72
CA MET A 474 -38.03 -24.26 7.90
C MET A 474 -38.06 -22.73 7.75
N ILE A 475 -39.24 -22.14 7.93
CA ILE A 475 -39.41 -20.70 7.98
C ILE A 475 -39.96 -20.35 9.36
N VAL A 476 -39.25 -19.50 10.09
CA VAL A 476 -39.68 -18.96 11.38
C VAL A 476 -39.77 -17.44 11.25
N SER A 477 -40.96 -16.90 11.49
CA SER A 477 -41.19 -15.46 11.60
C SER A 477 -41.73 -15.17 13.00
N ALA A 478 -41.02 -14.33 13.76
CA ALA A 478 -41.45 -13.95 15.09
C ALA A 478 -41.37 -12.44 15.36
N GLY A 479 -42.31 -11.91 16.15
CA GLY A 479 -42.25 -10.55 16.68
C GLY A 479 -43.52 -9.72 16.48
N PHE A 480 -43.36 -8.40 16.49
CA PHE A 480 -44.48 -7.45 16.44
C PHE A 480 -44.52 -6.80 15.06
N ASN A 481 -45.46 -7.19 14.21
CA ASN A 481 -45.58 -6.59 12.88
C ASN A 481 -46.94 -5.96 12.61
N LYS A 482 -46.98 -4.83 11.91
CA LYS A 482 -48.26 -4.29 11.44
C LYS A 482 -48.81 -5.13 10.27
N ALA A 483 -47.93 -5.52 9.35
CA ALA A 483 -48.25 -6.44 8.26
C ALA A 483 -47.11 -7.46 8.10
N SER A 484 -47.45 -8.74 7.99
CA SER A 484 -46.49 -9.82 7.73
C SER A 484 -47.00 -10.75 6.62
N MET A 485 -46.16 -11.05 5.64
CA MET A 485 -46.47 -12.02 4.58
C MET A 485 -45.36 -13.09 4.52
N ILE A 486 -45.76 -14.35 4.53
CA ILE A 486 -44.87 -15.49 4.28
C ILE A 486 -45.35 -16.20 3.03
N VAL A 487 -44.47 -16.31 2.04
CA VAL A 487 -44.69 -17.06 0.80
C VAL A 487 -43.65 -18.17 0.72
N SER A 488 -44.12 -19.41 0.68
CA SER A 488 -43.29 -20.59 0.46
C SER A 488 -43.74 -21.29 -0.81
N VAL A 489 -42.87 -21.32 -1.83
CA VAL A 489 -43.16 -21.95 -3.12
C VAL A 489 -42.12 -23.04 -3.42
N GLY A 490 -42.56 -24.24 -3.77
CA GLY A 490 -41.67 -25.24 -4.37
C GLY A 490 -41.88 -26.67 -3.89
N PHE A 491 -40.89 -27.51 -4.19
CA PHE A 491 -40.94 -28.95 -3.95
C PHE A 491 -40.15 -29.28 -2.70
N ASN A 492 -40.83 -29.63 -1.60
CA ASN A 492 -40.15 -30.02 -0.37
C ASN A 492 -40.54 -31.41 0.11
N LYS A 493 -39.56 -32.18 0.60
CA LYS A 493 -39.89 -33.45 1.29
C LYS A 493 -40.49 -33.18 2.67
N ALA A 494 -39.94 -32.21 3.40
CA ALA A 494 -40.49 -31.71 4.65
C ALA A 494 -40.42 -30.18 4.68
N ALA A 495 -41.54 -29.53 5.00
CA ALA A 495 -41.63 -28.08 5.16
C ALA A 495 -42.31 -27.73 6.49
N MET A 496 -41.74 -26.77 7.22
CA MET A 496 -42.33 -26.22 8.44
C MET A 496 -42.36 -24.70 8.37
N ILE A 497 -43.53 -24.10 8.59
CA ILE A 497 -43.71 -22.65 8.69
C ILE A 497 -44.22 -22.34 10.09
N VAL A 498 -43.49 -21.53 10.83
CA VAL A 498 -43.88 -21.03 12.16
C VAL A 498 -44.00 -19.51 12.09
N SER A 499 -45.18 -19.00 12.43
CA SER A 499 -45.43 -17.58 12.59
C SER A 499 -45.89 -17.32 14.03
N ALA A 500 -45.09 -16.60 14.82
CA ALA A 500 -45.37 -16.37 16.24
C ALA A 500 -45.27 -14.88 16.61
N GLY A 501 -46.32 -14.28 17.17
CA GLY A 501 -46.27 -12.90 17.67
C GLY A 501 -47.52 -12.08 17.36
N PHE A 502 -47.42 -10.77 17.56
CA PHE A 502 -48.53 -9.83 17.42
C PHE A 502 -48.52 -9.21 16.03
N ASN A 503 -49.36 -9.73 15.13
CA ASN A 503 -49.51 -9.20 13.78
C ASN A 503 -50.91 -8.65 13.55
N LYS A 504 -51.02 -7.35 13.20
CA LYS A 504 -52.34 -6.78 12.89
C LYS A 504 -52.96 -7.42 11.63
N ALA A 505 -52.13 -7.69 10.64
CA ALA A 505 -52.50 -8.45 9.44
C ALA A 505 -51.39 -9.45 9.10
N ALA A 506 -51.75 -10.73 8.95
CA ALA A 506 -50.81 -11.78 8.58
C ALA A 506 -51.37 -12.64 7.45
N MET A 507 -50.52 -12.95 6.46
CA MET A 507 -50.85 -13.87 5.38
C MET A 507 -49.75 -14.93 5.24
N ILE A 508 -50.16 -16.19 5.21
CA ILE A 508 -49.26 -17.32 4.91
C ILE A 508 -49.78 -18.01 3.66
N VAL A 509 -48.92 -18.05 2.64
CA VAL A 509 -49.15 -18.72 1.36
C VAL A 509 -48.12 -19.84 1.22
N SER A 510 -48.59 -21.07 1.09
CA SER A 510 -47.75 -22.23 0.81
C SER A 510 -48.26 -22.94 -0.43
N VAL A 511 -47.45 -22.94 -1.49
CA VAL A 511 -47.80 -23.50 -2.81
C VAL A 511 -46.72 -24.48 -3.25
N GLY A 512 -47.11 -25.70 -3.62
CA GLY A 512 -46.23 -26.68 -4.23
C GLY A 512 -46.23 -28.03 -3.52
N PHE A 513 -45.52 -28.99 -4.13
CA PHE A 513 -45.54 -30.38 -3.72
C PHE A 513 -44.72 -30.59 -2.43
N ASN A 514 -45.43 -30.74 -1.31
CA ASN A 514 -44.83 -31.01 -0.01
C ASN A 514 -45.27 -32.38 0.50
N LYS A 515 -44.32 -33.34 0.65
CA LYS A 515 -44.67 -34.68 1.18
C LYS A 515 -45.14 -34.61 2.63
N ALA A 516 -44.52 -33.75 3.44
CA ALA A 516 -44.94 -33.41 4.79
C ALA A 516 -44.84 -31.90 4.98
N ALA A 517 -45.95 -31.27 5.39
CA ALA A 517 -46.01 -29.82 5.63
C ALA A 517 -46.70 -29.55 6.98
N MET A 518 -46.10 -28.67 7.77
CA MET A 518 -46.67 -28.18 9.04
C MET A 518 -46.66 -26.66 9.04
N ILE A 519 -47.83 -26.04 9.28
CA ILE A 519 -47.96 -24.59 9.44
C ILE A 519 -48.49 -24.34 10.85
N VAL A 520 -47.75 -23.54 11.62
CA VAL A 520 -48.06 -23.15 12.99
C VAL A 520 -48.16 -21.64 13.05
N SER A 521 -49.29 -21.12 13.52
CA SER A 521 -49.52 -19.70 13.73
C SER A 521 -49.99 -19.48 15.18
N VAL A 522 -49.23 -18.71 15.96
CA VAL A 522 -49.51 -18.46 17.40
C VAL A 522 -49.47 -16.96 17.68
N GLY A 523 -50.56 -16.38 18.21
CA GLY A 523 -50.66 -14.97 18.61
C GLY A 523 -51.98 -14.28 18.22
N PHE A 524 -52.17 -13.01 18.60
CA PHE A 524 -53.34 -12.19 18.24
C PHE A 524 -53.25 -11.71 16.78
N ASN A 525 -53.78 -12.51 15.85
CA ASN A 525 -53.70 -12.26 14.41
C ASN A 525 -55.08 -12.32 13.71
N LYS A 526 -55.43 -11.35 12.86
CA LYS A 526 -56.39 -11.57 11.75
C LYS A 526 -55.60 -12.26 10.63
N ALA A 527 -55.52 -13.59 10.68
CA ALA A 527 -54.70 -14.39 9.76
C ALA A 527 -55.54 -14.95 8.60
N ALA A 528 -55.07 -14.80 7.37
CA ALA A 528 -55.57 -15.52 6.20
C ALA A 528 -54.52 -16.57 5.79
N MET A 529 -54.94 -17.84 5.70
CA MET A 529 -54.06 -18.95 5.33
C MET A 529 -54.54 -19.58 4.03
N ILE A 530 -53.66 -19.66 3.02
CA ILE A 530 -53.94 -20.30 1.73
C ILE A 530 -52.90 -21.41 1.52
N VAL A 531 -53.38 -22.66 1.48
CA VAL A 531 -52.56 -23.85 1.23
C VAL A 531 -53.10 -24.54 -0.02
N THR A 532 -52.32 -24.53 -1.10
CA THR A 532 -52.66 -25.23 -2.34
C THR A 532 -51.66 -26.38 -2.50
N LYS A 533 -52.16 -27.62 -2.35
CA LYS A 533 -51.34 -28.84 -2.43
C LYS A 533 -50.98 -29.22 -3.86
#